data_AF-A0A1D6JNC6-F1
#
_entry.id   AF-A0A1D6JNC6-F1
#
_cell.length_a   1.000
_cell.length_b   1.000
_cell.length_c   1.000
_cell.angle_alpha   90.00
_cell.angle_beta   90.00
_cell.angle_gamma   90.00
#
_symmetry.space_group_name_H-M   'P 1'
#
loop_
_entity.id
_entity.type
_entity.pdbx_description
1 polymer ?
#
loop_
_entity_poly.entity_id
_entity_poly.type
_entity_poly.pdbx_seq_one_letter_code
_entity_poly.pdbx_strand_id
1 'polypeptide(L)'
;MLSSLKAAAEAVGKPEWGNAGPGDSGSYKDWPEDTGFFRREGGWSTEYGEFFMSWYSQVEREAEGVAHATQPLVHEAAVALTN
;
A
#
# COMPACT_ATOMS: atom_id res chain seq x y z
N MET A 1 4.05 -6.23 -5.29
CA MET A 1 2.73 -5.85 -4.74
C MET A 1 1.81 -7.06 -4.60
N LEU A 2 1.17 -7.59 -5.66
CA LEU A 2 0.19 -8.69 -5.52
C LEU A 2 0.72 -9.96 -4.84
N SER A 3 1.97 -10.36 -5.10
CA SER A 3 2.57 -11.51 -4.40
C SER A 3 2.75 -11.28 -2.90
N SER A 4 3.02 -10.04 -2.48
CA SER A 4 3.11 -9.66 -1.06
C SER A 4 1.73 -9.64 -0.41
N LEU A 5 0.72 -9.11 -1.11
CA LEU A 5 -0.68 -9.16 -0.64
C LEU A 5 -1.15 -10.59 -0.43
N LYS A 6 -0.86 -11.48 -1.40
CA LYS A 6 -1.18 -12.90 -1.29
C LYS A 6 -0.50 -13.56 -0.09
N ALA A 7 0.80 -13.31 0.11
CA ALA A 7 1.52 -13.85 1.27
C ALA A 7 0.95 -13.33 2.60
N ALA A 8 0.60 -12.05 2.69
CA ALA A 8 -0.01 -11.47 3.88
C ALA A 8 -1.39 -12.11 4.17
N ALA A 9 -2.18 -12.35 3.12
CA ALA A 9 -3.49 -12.99 3.22
C ALA A 9 -3.38 -14.46 3.68
N GLU A 10 -2.40 -15.20 3.16
CA GLU A 10 -2.09 -16.57 3.61
C GLU A 10 -1.64 -16.60 5.09
N ALA A 11 -0.84 -15.62 5.52
CA ALA A 11 -0.33 -15.53 6.90
C ALA A 11 -1.46 -15.31 7.94
N VAL A 12 -2.54 -14.62 7.56
CA VAL A 12 -3.72 -14.42 8.41
C VAL A 12 -4.80 -15.50 8.22
N GLY A 13 -4.53 -16.54 7.41
CA GLY A 13 -5.45 -17.64 7.18
C GLY A 13 -6.66 -17.29 6.31
N LYS A 14 -6.57 -16.22 5.50
CA LYS A 14 -7.64 -15.71 4.63
C LYS A 14 -7.13 -15.58 3.19
N PRO A 15 -6.72 -16.69 2.54
CA PRO A 15 -6.07 -16.65 1.21
C PRO A 15 -6.91 -15.93 0.15
N GLU A 16 -8.24 -15.92 0.29
CA GLU A 16 -9.16 -15.23 -0.62
C GLU A 16 -8.99 -13.71 -0.65
N TRP A 17 -8.50 -13.10 0.44
CA TRP A 17 -8.21 -11.67 0.53
C TRP A 17 -6.99 -11.27 -0.30
N GLY A 18 -6.16 -12.26 -0.69
CA GLY A 18 -4.92 -12.06 -1.43
C GLY A 18 -5.07 -11.95 -2.95
N ASN A 19 -6.28 -12.18 -3.48
CA ASN A 19 -6.49 -12.36 -4.92
C ASN A 19 -6.47 -11.03 -5.70
N ALA A 20 -6.99 -9.96 -5.10
CA ALA A 20 -7.06 -8.63 -5.67
C ALA A 20 -7.28 -7.59 -4.56
N GLY A 21 -7.06 -6.32 -4.88
CA GLY A 21 -7.51 -5.21 -4.03
C GLY A 21 -9.03 -5.00 -4.12
N PRO A 22 -9.58 -4.02 -3.37
CA PRO A 22 -11.01 -3.75 -3.35
C PRO A 22 -11.50 -3.24 -4.71
N GLY A 23 -12.39 -3.99 -5.36
CA GLY A 23 -12.91 -3.69 -6.70
C GLY A 23 -13.93 -2.55 -6.75
N ASP A 24 -14.42 -2.10 -5.59
CA ASP A 24 -15.41 -1.06 -5.39
C ASP A 24 -14.80 0.27 -4.91
N SER A 25 -13.49 0.44 -5.14
CA SER A 25 -12.71 1.64 -4.78
C SER A 25 -12.99 2.87 -5.64
N GLY A 26 -13.80 2.74 -6.71
CA GLY A 26 -14.04 3.82 -7.66
C GLY A 26 -12.81 4.17 -8.50
N SER A 27 -12.85 5.37 -9.09
CA SER A 27 -11.80 5.97 -9.91
C SER A 27 -11.14 7.14 -9.20
N TYR A 28 -9.97 7.57 -9.69
CA TYR A 28 -9.17 8.63 -9.07
C TYR A 28 -9.91 9.96 -8.79
N LYS A 29 -10.94 10.29 -9.59
CA LYS A 29 -11.68 11.56 -9.48
C LYS A 29 -13.01 11.41 -8.74
N ASP A 30 -13.36 10.22 -8.28
CA ASP A 30 -14.62 9.98 -7.60
C ASP A 30 -14.55 10.53 -6.18
N TRP A 31 -15.68 11.04 -5.68
CA TRP A 31 -15.76 11.43 -4.29
C TRP A 31 -15.76 10.17 -3.42
N PRO A 32 -15.09 10.17 -2.25
CA PRO A 32 -15.04 8.99 -1.39
C PRO A 32 -16.42 8.42 -1.05
N GLU A 33 -17.42 9.28 -0.83
CA GLU A 33 -18.80 8.88 -0.53
C GLU A 33 -19.54 8.21 -1.70
N ASP A 34 -19.08 8.42 -2.94
CA ASP A 34 -19.64 7.79 -4.13
C ASP A 34 -19.03 6.40 -4.40
N THR A 35 -18.01 5.99 -3.62
CA THR A 35 -17.35 4.69 -3.76
C THR A 35 -17.87 3.68 -2.74
N GLY A 36 -17.87 2.40 -3.11
CA GLY A 36 -18.27 1.32 -2.19
C GLY A 36 -17.26 1.15 -1.06
N PHE A 37 -15.97 1.28 -1.38
CA PHE A 37 -14.90 1.04 -0.43
C PHE A 37 -14.66 2.21 0.55
N PHE A 38 -14.64 3.46 0.09
CA PHE A 38 -14.18 4.61 0.91
C PHE A 38 -15.29 5.45 1.57
N ARG A 39 -16.56 5.22 1.26
CA ARG A 39 -17.67 5.93 1.92
C ARG A 39 -17.67 5.70 3.44
N ARG A 40 -18.40 6.53 4.20
CA ARG A 40 -18.40 6.51 5.68
C ARG A 40 -18.64 5.13 6.33
N GLU A 41 -19.44 4.29 5.71
CA GLU A 41 -19.72 2.89 6.11
C GLU A 41 -19.36 1.93 4.98
N GLY A 42 -18.21 2.19 4.34
CA GLY A 42 -17.69 1.47 3.19
C GLY A 42 -16.85 0.25 3.56
N GLY A 43 -16.33 -0.41 2.52
CA GLY A 43 -15.48 -1.60 2.67
C GLY A 43 -14.25 -1.39 3.55
N TRP A 44 -13.75 -0.15 3.68
CA TRP A 44 -12.55 0.18 4.46
C TRP A 44 -12.65 -0.17 5.95
N SER A 45 -13.85 -0.18 6.53
CA SER A 45 -14.08 -0.48 7.96
C SER A 45 -14.48 -1.94 8.22
N THR A 46 -14.42 -2.79 7.20
CA THR A 46 -14.63 -4.24 7.34
C THR A 46 -13.34 -4.95 7.74
N GLU A 47 -13.43 -6.21 8.19
CA GLU A 47 -12.26 -7.04 8.51
C GLU A 47 -11.25 -7.10 7.35
N TYR A 48 -11.75 -7.23 6.11
CA TYR A 48 -10.92 -7.19 4.90
C TYR A 48 -10.33 -5.79 4.65
N GLY A 49 -11.12 -4.73 4.86
CA GLY A 49 -10.68 -3.35 4.67
C GLY A 49 -9.55 -2.96 5.60
N GLU A 50 -9.69 -3.29 6.89
CA GLU A 50 -8.66 -3.06 7.91
C GLU A 50 -7.38 -3.83 7.59
N PHE A 51 -7.51 -5.10 7.20
CA PHE A 51 -6.39 -5.92 6.72
C PHE A 51 -5.69 -5.27 5.52
N PHE A 52 -6.45 -4.91 4.49
CA PHE A 52 -5.92 -4.38 3.23
C PHE A 52 -5.20 -3.05 3.46
N MET A 53 -5.80 -2.13 4.22
CA MET A 53 -5.19 -0.83 4.53
C MET A 53 -3.93 -0.99 5.38
N SER A 54 -3.95 -1.89 6.37
CA SER A 54 -2.78 -2.18 7.20
C SER A 54 -1.61 -2.74 6.37
N TRP A 55 -1.89 -3.69 5.47
CA TRP A 55 -0.89 -4.20 4.53
C TRP A 55 -0.38 -3.10 3.58
N TYR A 56 -1.28 -2.33 2.97
CA TYR A 56 -0.92 -1.30 1.99
C TYR A 56 0.02 -0.25 2.58
N SER A 57 -0.30 0.29 3.77
CA SER A 57 0.55 1.25 4.46
C SER A 57 1.90 0.67 4.91
N GLN A 58 1.99 -0.63 5.18
CA GLN A 58 3.27 -1.29 5.45
C GLN A 58 4.15 -1.31 4.20
N VAL A 59 3.59 -1.66 3.05
CA VAL A 59 4.37 -1.72 1.81
C VAL A 59 4.84 -0.33 1.36
N GLU A 60 4.04 0.72 1.57
CA GLU A 60 4.50 2.10 1.34
C GLU A 60 5.71 2.46 2.21
N ARG A 61 5.69 2.14 3.50
CA ARG A 61 6.83 2.38 4.41
C ARG A 61 8.08 1.60 4.01
N GLU A 62 7.93 0.37 3.55
CA GLU A 62 9.06 -0.42 3.04
C GLU A 62 9.68 0.22 1.80
N ALA A 63 8.86 0.76 0.90
CA ALA A 63 9.34 1.49 -0.28
C ALA A 63 10.07 2.79 0.10
N GLU A 64 9.58 3.52 1.10
CA GLU A 64 10.26 4.71 1.64
C GLU A 64 11.61 4.38 2.28
N GLY A 65 11.70 3.24 2.98
CA GLY A 65 12.96 2.77 3.57
C GLY A 65 14.08 2.57 2.53
N VAL A 66 13.74 2.10 1.33
CA VAL A 66 14.70 1.96 0.21
C VAL A 66 15.18 3.33 -0.29
N ALA A 67 14.28 4.31 -0.39
CA ALA A 67 14.64 5.67 -0.78
C ALA A 67 15.59 6.32 0.24
N HIS A 68 15.30 6.16 1.54
CA HIS A 68 16.17 6.64 2.60
C HIS A 68 17.54 5.93 2.66
N ALA A 69 17.60 4.63 2.41
CA ALA A 69 18.85 3.88 2.43
C ALA A 69 19.82 4.27 1.30
N THR A 70 19.30 4.79 0.18
CA THR A 70 20.10 5.18 -0.99
C THR A 70 20.52 6.65 -0.96
N GLN A 71 19.89 7.49 -0.13
CA GLN A 71 20.19 8.91 0.05
C GLN A 71 21.67 9.24 0.37
N PRO A 72 22.35 8.51 1.26
CA PRO A 72 23.76 8.79 1.58
C PRO A 72 24.68 8.62 0.36
N LEU A 73 24.42 7.58 -0.45
CA LEU A 73 25.22 7.27 -1.65
C LEU A 73 25.06 8.34 -2.73
N VAL A 74 23.83 8.83 -2.95
CA VAL A 74 23.59 9.92 -3.90
C VAL A 74 24.17 11.25 -3.41
N HIS A 75 24.14 11.50 -2.10
CA HIS A 75 24.76 12.69 -1.51
C HIS A 75 26.28 12.68 -1.70
N GLU A 76 26.94 11.55 -1.43
CA GLU A 76 28.38 11.36 -1.64
C GLU A 76 28.78 11.58 -3.10
N ALA A 77 28.03 11.00 -4.05
CA ALA A 77 28.28 11.19 -5.48
C ALA A 77 28.10 12.65 -5.92
N ALA A 78 27.10 13.37 -5.40
CA ALA A 78 26.88 14.78 -5.71
C ALA A 78 28.02 15.69 -5.18
N VAL A 79 28.54 15.39 -3.99
CA VAL A 79 29.70 16.10 -3.41
C VAL A 79 30.98 15.81 -4.19
N ALA A 80 31.19 14.58 -4.65
CA ALA A 80 32.37 14.22 -5.44
C ALA A 80 32.41 14.89 -6.83
N LEU A 81 31.26 15.25 -7.40
CA LEU A 81 31.16 15.93 -8.70
C LEU A 81 31.26 17.45 -8.62
N THR A 82 31.18 18.03 -7.42
CA THR A 82 31.20 19.48 -7.19
C THR A 82 32.55 20.02 -6.69
N ASN A 83 33.55 19.14 -6.52
CA ASN A 83 34.95 19.47 -6.24
C ASN A 83 35.84 19.10 -7.44
#